data_AF-A0AAV3JMX8-F1
#
_entry.id   AF-A0AAV3JMX8-F1
#
_cell.length_a   1.000
_cell.length_b   1.000
_cell.length_c   1.000
_cell.angle_alpha   90.00
_cell.angle_beta   90.00
_cell.angle_gamma   90.00
#
_symmetry.space_group_name_H-M   'P 1'
#
loop_
_entity.id
_entity.type
_entity.pdbx_description
1 polymer ?
#
loop_
_entity_poly.entity_id
_entity_poly.type
_entity_poly.pdbx_seq_one_letter_code
_entity_poly.pdbx_strand_id
1 'polypeptide(L)'
;MCVLCGELIRSFHWTDGTDGSGSYENDENLKGQNTLVSVNENARERKRARLKRVGLLNRILAFYGLKMDDWQGTKFVLHDKKGQSVIVNDLGDLWDKAQKLAKKEMDALDSHLLAFLNQNTNAIH
;
A
#
# COMPACT_ATOMS: atom_id res chain seq x y z
N MET A 1 -15.07 -9.50 12.05
CA MET A 1 -15.34 -10.84 11.46
C MET A 1 -16.40 -10.64 10.41
N CYS A 2 -16.13 -10.94 9.13
CA CYS A 2 -17.10 -10.87 8.03
C CYS A 2 -16.56 -11.73 6.88
N VAL A 3 -17.42 -12.58 6.31
CA VAL A 3 -17.07 -13.45 5.15
C VAL A 3 -17.44 -12.77 3.83
N LEU A 4 -18.56 -12.04 3.80
CA LEU A 4 -19.13 -11.39 2.61
C LEU A 4 -18.33 -10.17 2.10
N CYS A 5 -17.41 -9.60 2.88
CA CYS A 5 -16.60 -8.46 2.43
C CYS A 5 -15.57 -8.82 1.35
N GLY A 6 -15.42 -10.10 1.01
CA GLY A 6 -14.43 -10.57 0.04
C GLY A 6 -14.88 -10.58 -1.42
N GLU A 7 -16.17 -10.82 -1.68
CA GLU A 7 -16.67 -11.31 -2.98
C GLU A 7 -16.64 -10.29 -4.14
N LEU A 8 -16.16 -9.07 -3.90
CA LEU A 8 -16.28 -7.94 -4.81
C LEU A 8 -14.98 -7.14 -5.05
N ILE A 9 -13.80 -7.75 -4.85
CA ILE A 9 -12.51 -7.20 -5.34
C ILE A 9 -12.46 -7.41 -6.86
N ARG A 10 -13.18 -6.56 -7.60
CA ARG A 10 -13.44 -6.71 -9.05
C ARG A 10 -12.24 -6.39 -9.95
N SER A 11 -11.16 -5.84 -9.38
CA SER A 11 -9.90 -5.56 -10.03
C SER A 11 -8.79 -5.46 -8.98
N PHE A 12 -7.76 -6.32 -9.06
CA PHE A 12 -6.53 -6.12 -8.31
C PHE A 12 -5.68 -5.06 -9.01
N HIS A 13 -5.26 -4.02 -8.28
CA HIS A 13 -4.24 -3.10 -8.78
C HIS A 13 -2.87 -3.79 -8.75
N TRP A 14 -1.95 -3.40 -9.65
CA TRP A 14 -0.64 -4.07 -9.78
C TRP A 14 0.16 -4.10 -8.47
N THR A 15 0.10 -3.02 -7.68
CA THR A 15 0.70 -2.94 -6.33
C THR A 15 0.02 -3.78 -5.26
N ASP A 16 -1.20 -4.28 -5.50
CA ASP A 16 -1.87 -5.19 -4.57
C ASP A 16 -1.64 -6.68 -4.91
N GLY A 17 -1.08 -6.96 -6.08
CA GLY A 17 -0.57 -8.27 -6.45
C GLY A 17 0.33 -8.86 -5.34
N THR A 18 0.06 -10.10 -5.00
CA THR A 18 1.05 -10.99 -4.40
C THR A 18 1.65 -11.78 -5.55
N ASP A 19 2.90 -11.46 -5.88
CA ASP A 19 3.81 -12.30 -6.64
C ASP A 19 3.88 -13.69 -5.99
N GLY A 20 3.09 -14.61 -6.53
CA GLY A 20 2.83 -15.95 -5.99
C GLY A 20 3.98 -16.93 -6.16
N SER A 21 5.22 -16.45 -6.20
CA SER A 21 6.43 -17.24 -6.37
C SER A 21 7.63 -16.52 -5.74
N GLY A 22 8.05 -17.00 -4.57
CA GLY A 22 9.41 -16.76 -4.05
C GLY A 22 10.47 -17.59 -4.79
N SER A 23 10.09 -18.23 -5.90
CA SER A 23 10.91 -19.03 -6.79
C SER A 23 11.03 -18.32 -8.16
N TYR A 24 12.25 -18.26 -8.69
CA TYR A 24 12.53 -17.77 -10.04
C TYR A 24 12.28 -18.87 -11.07
N GLU A 25 11.08 -19.47 -11.01
CA GLU A 25 10.67 -20.57 -11.88
C GLU A 25 9.98 -20.02 -13.12
N ASN A 26 10.61 -20.22 -14.27
CA ASN A 26 10.16 -19.70 -15.57
C ASN A 26 8.99 -20.53 -16.13
N ASP A 27 7.81 -20.45 -15.51
CA ASP A 27 6.58 -20.92 -16.16
C ASP A 27 6.05 -19.84 -17.11
N GLU A 28 6.43 -19.97 -18.39
CA GLU A 28 6.04 -19.02 -19.43
C GLU A 28 4.55 -19.12 -19.84
N ASN A 29 3.78 -20.07 -19.31
CA ASN A 29 2.35 -20.26 -19.62
C ASN A 29 1.39 -19.49 -18.71
N LEU A 30 1.79 -19.00 -17.53
CA LEU A 30 0.90 -18.23 -16.65
C LEU A 30 0.67 -16.76 -17.08
N LYS A 31 1.12 -16.40 -18.29
CA LYS A 31 1.11 -15.03 -18.81
C LYS A 31 -0.27 -14.60 -19.34
N GLY A 32 -1.16 -14.16 -18.44
CA GLY A 32 -2.35 -13.38 -18.80
C GLY A 32 -3.70 -13.90 -18.29
N GLN A 33 -3.73 -14.83 -17.34
CA GLN A 33 -4.98 -15.16 -16.66
C GLN A 33 -5.22 -14.15 -15.53
N ASN A 34 -6.36 -13.43 -15.59
CA ASN A 34 -6.88 -12.67 -14.45
C ASN A 34 -7.09 -13.65 -13.29
N THR A 35 -6.16 -13.67 -12.33
CA THR A 35 -6.13 -14.75 -11.34
C THR A 35 -7.37 -14.69 -10.46
N LEU A 36 -8.30 -15.61 -10.71
CA LEU A 36 -9.45 -15.91 -9.85
C LEU A 36 -8.97 -16.62 -8.59
N VAL A 37 -8.10 -15.95 -7.83
CA VAL A 37 -7.66 -16.37 -6.50
C VAL A 37 -8.93 -16.50 -5.66
N SER A 38 -9.21 -17.72 -5.21
CA SER A 38 -10.26 -17.98 -4.23
C SER A 38 -10.06 -17.03 -3.05
N VAL A 39 -11.00 -16.10 -2.92
CA VAL A 39 -10.87 -14.95 -2.02
C VAL A 39 -10.71 -15.42 -0.57
N ASN A 40 -11.30 -16.56 -0.24
CA ASN A 40 -11.20 -17.25 1.04
C ASN A 40 -9.73 -17.61 1.37
N GLU A 41 -9.12 -18.49 0.57
CA GLU A 41 -7.87 -19.19 0.89
C GLU A 41 -6.74 -18.24 1.31
N ASN A 42 -6.50 -17.18 0.52
CA ASN A 42 -5.39 -16.25 0.77
C ASN A 42 -5.80 -14.98 1.54
N ALA A 43 -6.98 -14.93 2.17
CA ALA A 43 -7.48 -13.73 2.86
C ALA A 43 -6.55 -13.23 3.98
N ARG A 44 -6.01 -14.14 4.81
CA ARG A 44 -5.11 -13.81 5.92
C ARG A 44 -3.79 -13.21 5.42
N GLU A 45 -3.29 -13.71 4.30
CA GLU A 45 -1.99 -13.34 3.75
C GLU A 45 -2.06 -12.03 2.98
N ARG A 46 -3.12 -11.83 2.18
CA ARG A 46 -3.42 -10.54 1.56
C ARG A 46 -3.59 -9.43 2.59
N LYS A 47 -4.23 -9.70 3.75
CA LYS A 47 -4.29 -8.73 4.86
C LYS A 47 -2.90 -8.44 5.46
N ARG A 48 -2.06 -9.46 5.70
CA ARG A 48 -0.66 -9.28 6.14
C ARG A 48 0.14 -8.43 5.14
N ALA A 49 0.00 -8.70 3.84
CA ALA A 49 0.65 -7.96 2.77
C ALA A 49 0.20 -6.50 2.73
N ARG A 50 -1.10 -6.20 2.74
CA ARG A 50 -1.57 -4.80 2.75
C ARG A 50 -1.14 -4.04 4.00
N LEU A 51 -1.14 -4.68 5.18
CA LEU A 51 -0.60 -4.07 6.41
C LEU A 51 0.93 -3.85 6.35
N LYS A 52 1.71 -4.76 5.72
CA LYS A 52 3.14 -4.55 5.45
C LYS A 52 3.36 -3.36 4.52
N ARG A 53 2.56 -3.22 3.45
CA ARG A 53 2.58 -2.06 2.53
C ARG A 53 2.27 -0.76 3.28
N VAL A 54 1.23 -0.73 4.14
CA VAL A 54 0.91 0.42 5.01
C VAL A 54 2.10 0.78 5.91
N GLY A 55 2.71 -0.20 6.59
CA GLY A 55 3.86 0.01 7.47
C GLY A 55 5.09 0.59 6.76
N LEU A 56 5.35 0.19 5.51
CA LEU A 56 6.43 0.75 4.70
C LEU A 56 6.10 2.18 4.22
N LEU A 57 4.90 2.40 3.67
CA LEU A 57 4.49 3.72 3.19
C LEU A 57 4.43 4.77 4.32
N ASN A 58 4.05 4.36 5.53
CA ASN A 58 4.05 5.25 6.70
C ASN A 58 5.44 5.75 7.10
N ARG A 59 6.53 5.05 6.73
CA ARG A 59 7.90 5.57 6.91
C ARG A 59 8.18 6.79 6.02
N ILE A 60 7.65 6.78 4.79
CA ILE A 60 7.78 7.89 3.83
C ILE A 60 6.81 9.01 4.18
N LEU A 61 5.53 8.67 4.42
CA LEU A 61 4.48 9.64 4.74
C LEU A 61 4.74 10.43 6.04
N ALA A 62 5.45 9.84 7.00
CA ALA A 62 5.84 10.51 8.25
C ALA A 62 6.66 11.79 8.03
N PHE A 63 7.53 11.82 7.01
CA PHE A 63 8.31 13.01 6.63
C PHE A 63 7.40 14.19 6.24
N TYR A 64 6.33 13.89 5.49
CA TYR A 64 5.30 14.85 5.07
C TYR A 64 4.26 15.14 6.17
N GLY A 65 4.40 14.54 7.35
CA GLY A 65 3.44 14.67 8.45
C GLY A 65 2.10 13.96 8.21
N LEU A 66 2.08 12.97 7.32
CA LEU A 66 0.90 12.17 6.97
C LEU A 66 0.99 10.74 7.55
N LYS A 67 -0.15 10.06 7.64
CA LYS A 67 -0.25 8.63 8.00
C LYS A 67 -1.37 7.98 7.19
N MET A 68 -1.15 6.76 6.71
CA MET A 68 -2.16 5.94 6.04
C MET A 68 -2.55 4.73 6.90
N ASP A 69 -3.81 4.31 6.79
CA ASP A 69 -4.36 3.10 7.44
C ASP A 69 -5.17 2.24 6.45
N ASP A 70 -5.35 0.96 6.77
CA ASP A 70 -6.17 0.02 6.00
C ASP A 70 -7.67 0.23 6.27
N TRP A 71 -8.49 0.30 5.22
CA TRP A 71 -9.93 0.50 5.32
C TRP A 71 -10.69 -0.66 4.67
N GLN A 72 -11.28 -1.50 5.53
CA GLN A 72 -12.10 -2.66 5.14
C GLN A 72 -11.39 -3.61 4.15
N GLY A 73 -10.05 -3.68 4.16
CA GLY A 73 -9.24 -4.55 3.30
C GLY A 73 -9.35 -4.28 1.79
N THR A 74 -9.99 -3.18 1.38
CA THR A 74 -10.38 -2.88 -0.01
C THR A 74 -10.06 -1.46 -0.44
N LYS A 75 -9.90 -0.54 0.52
CA LYS A 75 -9.41 0.82 0.32
C LYS A 75 -8.45 1.17 1.44
N PHE A 76 -7.91 2.38 1.41
CA PHE A 76 -7.07 2.94 2.45
C PHE A 76 -7.62 4.31 2.84
N VAL A 77 -7.25 4.83 4.00
CA VAL A 77 -7.50 6.24 4.35
C VAL A 77 -6.16 6.89 4.69
N LEU A 78 -5.96 8.08 4.13
CA LEU A 78 -4.83 8.94 4.38
C LEU A 78 -5.25 10.07 5.32
N HIS A 79 -4.47 10.29 6.38
CA HIS A 79 -4.74 11.23 7.47
C HIS A 79 -3.59 12.25 7.58
N ASP A 80 -3.91 13.49 7.93
CA ASP A 80 -2.94 14.52 8.33
C ASP A 80 -2.92 14.75 9.85
N LYS A 81 -1.89 15.44 10.35
CA LYS A 81 -1.75 15.81 11.77
C LYS A 81 -2.80 16.81 12.29
N LYS A 82 -3.73 17.28 11.46
CA LYS A 82 -4.81 18.23 11.80
C LYS A 82 -6.19 17.56 11.79
N GLY A 83 -6.26 16.25 11.53
CA GLY A 83 -7.49 15.45 11.49
C GLY A 83 -8.16 15.39 10.12
N GLN A 84 -7.61 16.02 9.08
CA GLN A 84 -8.12 15.87 7.72
C GLN A 84 -7.87 14.44 7.23
N SER A 85 -8.88 13.85 6.59
CA SER A 85 -8.87 12.43 6.20
C SER A 85 -9.41 12.26 4.77
N VAL A 86 -8.73 11.49 3.93
CA VAL A 86 -9.06 11.30 2.50
C VAL A 86 -8.99 9.81 2.14
N ILE A 87 -10.02 9.29 1.48
CA ILE A 87 -10.04 7.90 1.00
C ILE A 87 -9.08 7.75 -0.20
N VAL A 88 -8.21 6.76 -0.13
CA VAL A 88 -7.27 6.36 -1.18
C VAL A 88 -7.68 4.96 -1.69
N ASN A 89 -7.76 4.80 -3.01
CA ASN A 89 -8.16 3.54 -3.66
C ASN A 89 -6.99 2.55 -3.72
N ASP A 90 -5.82 3.03 -4.14
CA ASP A 90 -4.63 2.25 -4.48
C ASP A 90 -3.35 3.10 -4.33
N LEU A 91 -2.18 2.56 -4.66
CA LEU A 91 -0.89 3.25 -4.48
C LEU A 91 -0.56 4.26 -5.59
N GLY A 92 -1.29 4.29 -6.72
CA GLY A 92 -1.19 5.36 -7.71
C GLY A 92 -1.99 6.59 -7.28
N ASP A 93 -3.23 6.38 -6.84
CA ASP A 93 -4.13 7.39 -6.27
C ASP A 93 -3.60 8.01 -4.96
N LEU A 94 -2.63 7.36 -4.29
CA LEU A 94 -2.02 7.82 -3.04
C LEU A 94 -1.29 9.17 -3.18
N TRP A 95 -0.30 9.26 -4.07
CA TRP A 95 0.65 10.38 -4.11
C TRP A 95 -0.03 11.70 -4.47
N ASP A 96 -0.94 11.63 -5.44
CA ASP A 96 -1.76 12.74 -5.91
C ASP A 96 -2.60 13.35 -4.77
N LYS A 97 -3.15 12.50 -3.90
CA LYS A 97 -3.92 12.91 -2.71
C LYS A 97 -3.02 13.37 -1.56
N ALA A 98 -1.87 12.73 -1.38
CA ALA A 98 -0.90 13.08 -0.35
C ALA A 98 -0.27 14.46 -0.60
N GLN A 99 0.09 14.79 -1.84
CA GLN A 99 0.56 16.11 -2.26
C GLN A 99 -0.51 17.20 -2.00
N LYS A 100 -1.77 16.94 -2.37
CA LYS A 100 -2.90 17.86 -2.14
C LYS A 100 -3.19 18.07 -0.65
N LEU A 101 -3.04 17.04 0.19
CA LEU A 101 -3.30 17.07 1.62
C LEU A 101 -2.15 17.74 2.41
N ALA A 102 -0.89 17.41 2.11
CA ALA A 102 0.29 18.01 2.74
C ALA A 102 0.53 19.46 2.28
N LYS A 103 0.05 19.82 1.08
CA LYS A 103 0.37 21.09 0.38
C LYS A 103 1.87 21.29 0.13
N LYS A 104 2.62 20.18 0.02
CA LYS A 104 4.03 20.13 -0.41
C LYS A 104 4.12 19.17 -1.60
N GLU A 105 4.92 19.52 -2.59
CA GLU A 105 5.31 18.64 -3.68
C GLU A 105 6.06 17.39 -3.17
N MET A 106 5.77 16.24 -3.77
CA MET A 106 6.30 14.93 -3.35
C MET A 106 7.37 14.43 -4.31
N ASP A 107 8.53 15.09 -4.29
CA ASP A 107 9.74 14.57 -4.94
C ASP A 107 10.29 13.36 -4.17
N ALA A 108 10.48 12.24 -4.89
CA ALA A 108 11.08 11.02 -4.37
C ALA A 108 12.62 11.11 -4.21
N LEU A 109 13.24 12.12 -4.83
CA LEU A 109 14.68 12.40 -4.78
C LEU A 109 15.03 13.60 -3.88
N ASP A 110 14.05 14.15 -3.14
CA ASP A 110 14.26 15.22 -2.16
C ASP A 110 15.37 14.80 -1.18
N SER A 111 16.47 15.56 -1.19
CA SER A 111 17.64 15.25 -0.35
C SER A 111 17.31 15.25 1.14
N HIS A 112 16.30 16.01 1.58
CA HIS A 112 15.80 15.99 2.95
C HIS A 112 14.98 14.73 3.25
N LEU A 113 14.21 14.22 2.28
CA LEU A 113 13.50 12.93 2.40
C LEU A 113 14.50 11.78 2.51
N LEU A 114 15.51 11.75 1.63
CA LEU A 114 16.54 10.72 1.62
C LEU A 114 17.36 10.73 2.92
N ALA A 115 17.74 11.91 3.43
CA ALA A 115 18.39 12.05 4.74
C ALA A 115 17.50 11.54 5.89
N PHE A 116 16.22 11.91 5.89
CA PHE A 116 15.25 11.45 6.90
C PHE A 116 15.06 9.92 6.87
N LEU A 117 14.93 9.31 5.69
CA LEU A 117 14.77 7.87 5.54
C LEU A 117 16.03 7.10 5.97
N ASN A 118 17.23 7.60 5.65
CA ASN A 118 18.48 7.00 6.10
C ASN A 118 18.62 7.05 7.63
N GLN A 119 18.25 8.17 8.28
CA GLN A 119 18.26 8.28 9.75
C GLN A 119 17.27 7.30 10.39
N ASN A 120 16.02 7.27 9.93
CA ASN A 120 14.97 6.42 10.51
C ASN A 120 15.14 4.92 10.20
N THR A 121 15.93 4.55 9.18
CA THR A 121 16.24 3.15 8.87
C THR A 121 17.24 2.55 9.87
N ASN A 122 18.17 3.35 10.38
CA ASN A 122 19.17 2.92 11.37
C ASN A 122 18.61 2.77 12.80
N ALA A 123 17.38 3.22 13.07
CA ALA A 123 16.74 3.17 14.38
C ALA A 123 15.99 1.85 14.66
N ILE A 124 16.27 0.77 13.90
CA ILE A 124 15.52 -0.50 13.91
C ILE A 124 16.49 -1.72 13.96
N HIS A 125 17.66 -1.53 14.56
CA HIS A 125 18.65 -2.56 14.88
C HIS A 125 18.92 -2.59 16.39
#